data_AF-A0A951HU48-F1
#
_entry.id   AF-A0A951HU48-F1
#
_cell.length_a   1.000
_cell.length_b   1.000
_cell.length_c   1.000
_cell.angle_alpha   90.00
_cell.angle_beta   90.00
_cell.angle_gamma   90.00
#
_symmetry.space_group_name_H-M   'P 1'
#
loop_
_entity.id
_entity.type
_entity.pdbx_description
1 polymer ?
#
loop_
_entity_poly.entity_id
_entity_poly.type
_entity_poly.pdbx_seq_one_letter_code
_entity_poly.pdbx_strand_id
1 'polypeptide(L)'
;MDVGGKTDGLSREEIAQGAGDGARSTGSGQGAPALPRIIPNKNRRLQVAPTRRRLFDKGARKVFLEWFAGTGNLSLSARKAGFHYRTVLRHRAEDDVFREEFDLALSQSEARIEAWLTEAKDKGLDASEPSGFDPGGVDLEALGLDGSGPGDGEAEEDGHAPAHLTPEMAMQWLKANRQRAAHAAAVAAGDGSGRGLKVGRAPARASNEEVFEALLRSLHSLGVRMEADEARRLAREEMEGPHRSDGGGAGLGEIPASAGTTSEGRNGEDAR
;
A
#
# COMPACT_ATOMS: atom_id res chain seq x y z
N MET A 1 37.05 2.43 42.56
CA MET A 1 37.14 1.37 41.55
C MET A 1 36.56 1.95 40.28
N ASP A 2 37.44 2.13 39.31
CA ASP A 2 37.31 3.00 38.15
C ASP A 2 36.63 2.24 37.00
N VAL A 3 35.53 2.74 36.48
CA VAL A 3 34.74 2.09 35.41
C VAL A 3 34.93 2.91 34.14
N GLY A 4 36.09 2.73 33.50
CA GLY A 4 36.44 3.35 32.23
C GLY A 4 35.70 2.72 31.06
N GLY A 5 34.54 3.30 30.70
CA GLY A 5 33.80 2.99 29.47
C GLY A 5 34.47 3.65 28.26
N LYS A 6 35.22 2.86 27.49
CA LYS A 6 35.91 3.27 26.27
C LYS A 6 34.88 3.39 25.14
N THR A 7 34.41 4.61 24.90
CA THR A 7 33.61 4.94 23.71
C THR A 7 34.56 5.12 22.53
N ASP A 8 34.67 4.12 21.67
CA ASP A 8 35.33 4.27 20.38
C ASP A 8 34.48 5.21 19.51
N GLY A 9 34.93 6.46 19.47
CA GLY A 9 34.35 7.50 18.64
C GLY A 9 34.51 7.16 17.17
N LEU A 10 33.39 6.91 16.49
CA LEU A 10 33.32 6.97 15.05
C LEU A 10 33.41 8.44 14.63
N SER A 11 34.61 8.83 14.20
CA SER A 11 35.00 10.14 13.72
C SER A 11 34.12 10.61 12.55
N ARG A 12 33.59 11.82 12.69
CA ARG A 12 32.72 12.54 11.73
C ARG A 12 33.47 13.06 10.48
N GLU A 13 34.73 12.70 10.30
CA GLU A 13 35.63 13.29 9.30
C GLU A 13 35.93 12.38 8.08
N GLU A 14 35.40 11.15 8.04
CA GLU A 14 35.68 10.19 6.94
C GLU A 14 34.61 10.18 5.81
N ILE A 15 33.87 11.27 5.59
CA ILE A 15 32.91 11.42 4.46
C ILE A 15 33.40 12.49 3.46
N ALA A 16 34.71 12.67 3.31
CA ALA A 16 35.27 13.68 2.43
C ALA A 16 36.49 13.19 1.62
N GLN A 17 36.32 12.15 0.80
CA GLN A 17 37.26 11.89 -0.31
C GLN A 17 36.65 10.92 -1.34
N GLY A 18 36.05 11.50 -2.36
CA GLY A 18 35.51 10.78 -3.52
C GLY A 18 35.01 11.73 -4.62
N ALA A 19 35.57 12.93 -4.70
CA ALA A 19 35.36 13.84 -5.82
C ALA A 19 36.37 13.48 -6.92
N GLY A 20 36.10 12.39 -7.63
CA GLY A 20 36.86 11.98 -8.81
C GLY A 20 36.46 12.82 -10.01
N ASP A 21 37.43 13.61 -10.48
CA ASP A 21 37.47 14.33 -11.73
C ASP A 21 36.92 13.51 -12.91
N GLY A 22 35.74 13.90 -13.37
CA GLY A 22 35.14 13.44 -14.62
C GLY A 22 35.06 14.58 -15.61
N ALA A 23 36.21 15.04 -16.09
CA ALA A 23 36.34 15.98 -17.19
C ALA A 23 35.63 15.44 -18.45
N ARG A 24 34.40 15.91 -18.70
CA ARG A 24 33.69 15.61 -19.94
C ARG A 24 34.03 16.66 -20.99
N SER A 25 35.04 16.31 -21.77
CA SER A 25 35.21 16.59 -23.20
C SER A 25 34.07 17.39 -23.84
N THR A 26 34.32 18.68 -24.07
CA THR A 26 33.64 19.49 -25.08
C THR A 26 34.17 19.11 -26.46
N GLY A 27 33.76 17.93 -26.93
CA GLY A 27 34.03 17.47 -28.29
C GLY A 27 33.18 18.26 -29.29
N SER A 28 33.76 19.33 -29.84
CA SER A 28 33.32 19.99 -31.07
C SER A 28 33.61 19.06 -32.27
N GLY A 29 32.81 18.01 -32.41
CA GLY A 29 32.83 17.11 -33.55
C GLY A 29 31.76 17.50 -34.56
N GLN A 30 32.17 18.10 -35.67
CA GLN A 30 31.40 18.18 -36.91
C GLN A 30 30.99 16.75 -37.32
N GLY A 31 29.71 16.44 -37.14
CA GLY A 31 29.14 15.11 -37.36
C GLY A 31 27.95 14.89 -36.44
N ALA A 32 27.00 15.84 -36.43
CA ALA A 32 25.84 15.78 -35.55
C ALA A 32 25.08 14.47 -35.83
N PRO A 33 25.00 13.53 -34.87
CA PRO A 33 24.13 12.38 -35.02
C PRO A 33 22.71 12.90 -35.16
N ALA A 34 22.07 12.57 -36.28
CA ALA A 34 20.70 12.97 -36.57
C ALA A 34 19.83 12.70 -35.34
N LEU A 35 19.41 13.76 -34.66
CA LEU A 35 18.46 13.67 -33.55
C LEU A 35 17.28 12.84 -34.06
N PRO A 36 16.83 11.80 -33.32
CA PRO A 36 15.76 10.94 -33.77
C PRO A 36 14.54 11.80 -34.11
N ARG A 37 14.27 11.94 -35.41
CA ARG A 37 13.14 12.70 -35.92
C ARG A 37 11.89 11.95 -35.48
N ILE A 38 11.17 12.51 -34.51
CA ILE A 38 9.88 11.97 -34.07
C ILE A 38 8.90 12.21 -35.21
N ILE A 39 8.76 11.22 -36.10
CA ILE A 39 7.78 11.24 -37.18
C ILE A 39 6.47 10.70 -36.60
N PRO A 40 5.43 11.53 -36.41
CA PRO A 40 4.14 11.06 -35.93
C PRO A 40 3.58 10.02 -36.90
N ASN A 41 3.31 8.82 -36.39
CA ASN A 41 2.69 7.76 -37.17
C ASN A 41 1.22 8.12 -37.43
N LYS A 42 0.84 8.31 -38.70
CA LYS A 42 -0.55 8.51 -39.18
C LYS A 42 -1.28 9.76 -38.64
N ASN A 43 -0.67 10.95 -38.66
CA ASN A 43 -1.33 12.21 -38.25
C ASN A 43 -1.92 12.19 -36.82
N ARG A 44 -1.53 11.24 -35.96
CA ARG A 44 -1.95 11.26 -34.56
C ARG A 44 -1.15 12.33 -33.82
N ARG A 45 -1.82 13.09 -32.95
CA ARG A 45 -1.14 14.00 -32.03
C ARG A 45 -0.07 13.21 -31.27
N LEU A 46 1.10 13.81 -31.15
CA LEU A 46 2.28 13.21 -30.52
C LEU A 46 1.92 12.87 -29.08
N GLN A 47 1.67 11.59 -28.80
CA GLN A 47 1.33 11.14 -27.46
C GLN A 47 2.62 11.04 -26.66
N VAL A 48 2.72 11.83 -25.59
CA VAL A 48 3.80 11.68 -24.61
C VAL A 48 3.52 10.40 -23.82
N ALA A 49 4.14 9.30 -24.24
CA ALA A 49 4.10 8.08 -23.46
C ALA A 49 4.97 8.26 -22.20
N PRO A 50 4.48 7.92 -21.00
CA PRO A 50 5.30 7.94 -19.80
C PRO A 50 6.51 7.02 -20.00
N THR A 51 7.69 7.59 -19.82
CA THR A 51 8.96 7.03 -20.31
C THR A 51 9.31 5.69 -19.65
N ARG A 52 8.86 5.45 -18.40
CA ARG A 52 9.12 4.20 -17.67
C ARG A 52 7.96 3.86 -16.74
N ARG A 53 7.62 2.57 -16.67
CA ARG A 53 6.71 2.04 -15.65
C ARG A 53 7.38 2.12 -14.28
N ARG A 54 6.67 2.61 -13.28
CA ARG A 54 7.13 2.58 -11.88
C ARG A 54 7.07 1.14 -11.37
N LEU A 55 8.22 0.59 -10.99
CA LEU A 55 8.33 -0.72 -10.37
C LEU A 55 8.35 -0.55 -8.85
N PHE A 56 7.79 -1.51 -8.12
CA PHE A 56 7.84 -1.53 -6.67
C PHE A 56 9.23 -1.99 -6.20
N ASP A 57 10.20 -1.08 -6.39
CA ASP A 57 11.60 -1.31 -6.08
C ASP A 57 11.87 -1.22 -4.57
N LYS A 58 13.12 -1.50 -4.18
CA LYS A 58 13.56 -1.45 -2.78
C LYS A 58 13.37 -0.06 -2.17
N GLY A 59 13.50 1.01 -2.97
CA GLY A 59 13.30 2.39 -2.50
C GLY A 59 11.84 2.67 -2.16
N ALA A 60 10.93 2.35 -3.07
CA ALA A 60 9.50 2.46 -2.84
C ALA A 60 9.02 1.59 -1.68
N ARG A 61 9.57 0.38 -1.54
CA ARG A 61 9.31 -0.52 -0.41
C ARG A 61 9.67 0.13 0.92
N LYS A 62 10.88 0.70 1.03
CA LYS A 62 11.33 1.38 2.25
C LYS A 62 10.43 2.56 2.62
N VAL A 63 10.09 3.42 1.63
CA VAL A 63 9.17 4.55 1.85
C VAL A 63 7.80 4.03 2.30
N PHE A 64 7.27 2.97 1.69
CA PHE A 64 6.01 2.38 2.10
C PHE A 64 6.04 1.90 3.57
N LEU A 65 7.04 1.11 3.94
CA LEU A 65 7.17 0.51 5.27
C LEU A 65 7.33 1.58 6.36
N GLU A 66 8.09 2.64 6.09
CA GLU A 66 8.27 3.77 7.02
C GLU A 66 6.93 4.46 7.33
N TRP A 67 6.16 4.80 6.29
CA TRP A 67 4.84 5.41 6.46
C TRP A 67 3.84 4.44 7.11
N PHE A 68 3.92 3.15 6.79
CA PHE A 68 3.03 2.12 7.33
C PHE A 68 3.28 1.88 8.82
N ALA A 69 4.54 1.74 9.24
CA ALA A 69 4.91 1.67 10.66
C ALA A 69 4.54 2.96 11.43
N GLY A 70 4.45 4.10 10.74
CA GLY A 70 3.97 5.36 11.30
C GLY A 70 2.46 5.42 11.55
N THR A 71 1.67 4.87 10.65
CA THR A 71 0.23 5.20 10.56
C THR A 71 -0.71 4.00 10.67
N GLY A 72 -0.23 2.78 10.40
CA GLY A 72 -1.07 1.58 10.27
C GLY A 72 -2.04 1.61 9.08
N ASN A 73 -2.01 2.65 8.23
CA ASN A 73 -2.97 2.82 7.14
C ASN A 73 -2.38 2.40 5.79
N LEU A 74 -2.78 1.21 5.32
CA LEU A 74 -2.30 0.62 4.07
C LEU A 74 -2.48 1.52 2.84
N SER A 75 -3.66 2.14 2.70
CA SER A 75 -4.02 2.96 1.53
C SER A 75 -3.30 4.30 1.51
N LEU A 76 -3.05 4.90 2.68
CA LEU A 76 -2.31 6.15 2.79
C LEU A 76 -0.82 5.92 2.49
N SER A 77 -0.21 4.91 3.11
CA SER A 77 1.20 4.57 2.91
C SER A 77 1.51 4.16 1.47
N ALA A 78 0.62 3.38 0.83
CA ALA A 78 0.76 3.02 -0.58
C ALA A 78 0.74 4.26 -1.49
N ARG A 79 -0.19 5.21 -1.25
CA ARG A 79 -0.26 6.46 -2.00
C ARG A 79 1.00 7.31 -1.82
N LYS A 80 1.57 7.36 -0.61
CA LYS A 80 2.86 8.05 -0.36
C LYS A 80 4.03 7.41 -1.10
N ALA A 81 4.04 6.08 -1.21
CA ALA A 81 5.02 5.37 -2.03
C ALA A 81 4.75 5.49 -3.55
N GLY A 82 3.59 6.03 -3.96
CA GLY A 82 3.20 6.18 -5.36
C GLY A 82 2.62 4.92 -6.00
N PHE A 83 2.05 4.01 -5.19
CA PHE A 83 1.45 2.75 -5.63
C PHE A 83 0.01 2.59 -5.13
N HIS A 84 -0.75 1.74 -5.82
CA HIS A 84 -2.05 1.31 -5.36
C HIS A 84 -1.90 0.20 -4.31
N TYR A 85 -2.75 0.19 -3.26
CA TYR A 85 -2.63 -0.76 -2.14
C TYR A 85 -2.67 -2.23 -2.57
N ARG A 86 -3.49 -2.57 -3.59
CA ARG A 86 -3.54 -3.93 -4.17
C ARG A 86 -2.19 -4.42 -4.70
N THR A 87 -1.37 -3.52 -5.24
CA THR A 87 -0.01 -3.86 -5.70
C THR A 87 0.87 -4.28 -4.53
N VAL A 88 0.77 -3.57 -3.41
CA VAL A 88 1.51 -3.90 -2.18
C VAL A 88 1.09 -5.26 -1.64
N LEU A 89 -0.22 -5.55 -1.59
CA LEU A 89 -0.72 -6.85 -1.12
C LEU A 89 -0.27 -8.01 -2.02
N ARG A 90 -0.22 -7.78 -3.34
CA ARG A 90 0.35 -8.76 -4.27
C ARG A 90 1.84 -9.01 -3.97
N HIS A 91 2.64 -7.96 -3.76
CA HIS A 91 4.04 -8.11 -3.38
C HIS A 91 4.21 -8.82 -2.03
N ARG A 92 3.34 -8.59 -1.05
CA ARG A 92 3.35 -9.31 0.24
C ARG A 92 3.12 -10.82 0.05
N ALA A 93 2.30 -11.20 -0.92
CA ALA A 93 2.04 -12.61 -1.22
C ALA A 93 3.18 -13.27 -2.01
N GLU A 94 3.88 -12.50 -2.84
CA GLU A 94 4.93 -13.00 -3.76
C GLU A 94 6.35 -12.97 -3.16
N ASP A 95 6.64 -12.07 -2.22
CA ASP A 95 7.98 -11.85 -1.65
C ASP A 95 7.99 -12.11 -0.14
N ASP A 96 8.65 -13.20 0.27
CA ASP A 96 8.75 -13.62 1.66
C ASP A 96 9.50 -12.62 2.54
N VAL A 97 10.58 -12.01 2.02
CA VAL A 97 11.36 -11.00 2.76
C VAL A 97 10.51 -9.77 3.01
N PHE A 98 9.77 -9.32 1.99
CA PHE A 98 8.85 -8.20 2.16
C PHE A 98 7.73 -8.51 3.16
N ARG A 99 7.24 -9.76 3.19
CA ARG A 99 6.20 -10.18 4.13
C ARG A 99 6.69 -10.05 5.58
N GLU A 100 7.90 -10.50 5.88
CA GLU A 100 8.51 -10.35 7.20
C GLU A 100 8.67 -8.88 7.60
N GLU A 101 9.20 -8.04 6.70
CA GLU A 101 9.32 -6.60 6.93
C GLU A 101 7.96 -5.92 7.14
N PHE A 102 6.94 -6.36 6.40
CA PHE A 102 5.57 -5.85 6.51
C PHE A 102 4.95 -6.20 7.86
N ASP A 103 5.10 -7.44 8.32
CA ASP A 103 4.54 -7.90 9.59
C ASP A 103 5.26 -7.22 10.77
N LEU A 104 6.58 -6.98 10.67
CA LEU A 104 7.32 -6.15 11.62
C LEU A 104 6.78 -4.71 11.67
N ALA A 105 6.56 -4.08 10.52
CA ALA A 105 6.00 -2.74 10.43
C ALA A 105 4.56 -2.67 10.97
N LEU A 106 3.76 -3.71 10.78
CA LEU A 106 2.41 -3.82 11.34
C LEU A 106 2.46 -3.83 12.87
N SER A 107 3.29 -4.68 13.47
CA SER A 107 3.49 -4.74 14.92
C SER A 107 3.92 -3.39 15.51
N GLN A 108 4.81 -2.66 14.81
CA GLN A 108 5.20 -1.31 15.22
C GLN A 108 4.05 -0.31 15.16
N SER A 109 3.21 -0.40 14.12
CA SER A 109 2.05 0.50 13.98
C SER A 109 0.98 0.25 15.04
N GLU A 110 0.74 -1.01 15.40
CA GLU A 110 -0.19 -1.40 16.47
C GLU A 110 0.27 -0.85 17.81
N ALA A 111 1.54 -1.05 18.18
CA ALA A 111 2.11 -0.51 19.42
C ALA A 111 1.98 1.02 19.51
N ARG A 112 2.11 1.74 18.37
CA ARG A 112 1.91 3.19 18.33
C ARG A 112 0.45 3.59 18.49
N ILE A 113 -0.48 2.88 17.86
CA ILE A 113 -1.92 3.14 17.98
C ILE A 113 -2.37 2.90 19.43
N GLU A 114 -1.90 1.83 20.06
CA GLU A 114 -2.18 1.53 21.47
C GLU A 114 -1.62 2.61 22.41
N ALA A 115 -0.39 3.06 22.17
CA ALA A 115 0.20 4.16 22.95
C ALA A 115 -0.63 5.45 22.80
N TRP A 116 -1.06 5.78 21.58
CA TRP A 116 -1.89 6.95 21.32
C TRP A 116 -3.28 6.85 21.97
N LEU A 117 -3.91 5.67 21.93
CA LEU A 117 -5.18 5.41 22.60
C LEU A 117 -5.07 5.53 24.12
N THR A 118 -3.97 5.05 24.69
CA THR A 118 -3.70 5.14 26.13
C THR A 118 -3.49 6.61 26.54
N GLU A 119 -2.69 7.36 25.78
CA GLU A 119 -2.48 8.79 26.02
C GLU A 119 -3.78 9.60 25.87
N ALA A 120 -4.63 9.27 24.89
CA ALA A 120 -5.93 9.90 24.72
C ALA A 120 -6.84 9.64 25.93
N LYS A 121 -6.86 8.39 26.43
CA LYS A 121 -7.60 8.01 27.62
C LYS A 121 -7.12 8.76 28.87
N ASP A 122 -5.82 8.90 29.06
CA ASP A 122 -5.24 9.64 30.19
C ASP A 122 -5.57 11.15 30.13
N LYS A 123 -5.78 11.68 28.92
CA LYS A 123 -6.26 13.06 28.70
C LYS A 123 -7.77 13.23 28.91
N GLY A 124 -8.49 12.17 29.29
CA GLY A 124 -9.94 12.20 29.45
C GLY A 124 -10.69 12.27 28.11
N LEU A 125 -10.05 11.88 27.00
CA LEU A 125 -10.76 11.59 25.74
C LEU A 125 -11.21 10.12 25.81
N ASP A 126 -12.14 9.83 26.71
CA ASP A 126 -12.77 8.53 26.71
C ASP A 126 -13.71 8.44 25.50
N ALA A 127 -13.52 7.39 24.68
CA ALA A 127 -14.38 7.09 23.53
C ALA A 127 -15.86 6.82 23.92
N SER A 128 -16.20 6.96 25.20
CA SER A 128 -17.52 6.77 25.78
C SER A 128 -18.39 8.02 25.73
N GLU A 129 -17.78 9.22 25.68
CA GLU A 129 -18.52 10.39 25.21
C GLU A 129 -18.62 10.24 23.69
N PRO A 130 -19.84 9.97 23.14
CA PRO A 130 -20.03 10.14 21.71
C PRO A 130 -19.61 11.57 21.46
N SER A 131 -18.49 11.75 20.75
CA SER A 131 -18.02 13.09 20.46
C SER A 131 -19.24 13.83 19.92
N GLY A 132 -19.62 14.93 20.56
CA GLY A 132 -20.78 15.74 20.14
C GLY A 132 -20.64 16.30 18.72
N PHE A 133 -19.67 15.80 17.95
CA PHE A 133 -19.73 15.62 16.51
C PHE A 133 -20.95 14.76 16.13
N ASP A 134 -22.14 15.32 16.34
CA ASP A 134 -23.26 15.03 15.48
C ASP A 134 -22.89 15.56 14.09
N PRO A 135 -22.59 14.69 13.10
CA PRO A 135 -22.30 15.16 11.75
C PRO A 135 -23.51 15.90 11.12
N GLY A 136 -24.69 15.86 11.75
CA GLY A 136 -25.88 16.62 11.38
C GLY A 136 -26.15 17.88 12.22
N GLY A 137 -25.33 18.18 13.24
CA GLY A 137 -25.58 19.24 14.23
C GLY A 137 -24.73 20.51 14.07
N VAL A 138 -23.89 20.58 13.03
CA VAL A 138 -23.27 21.85 12.64
C VAL A 138 -24.36 22.71 12.04
N ASP A 139 -24.83 23.70 12.82
CA ASP A 139 -25.84 24.65 12.39
C ASP A 139 -25.25 25.53 11.28
N LEU A 140 -25.29 25.03 10.03
CA LEU A 140 -24.73 25.68 8.85
C LEU A 140 -25.36 27.07 8.63
N GLU A 141 -26.57 27.31 9.14
CA GLU A 141 -27.20 28.63 9.15
C GLU A 141 -26.47 29.62 10.07
N ALA A 142 -25.92 29.17 11.20
CA ALA A 142 -25.20 30.05 12.13
C ALA A 142 -23.85 30.52 11.58
N LEU A 143 -23.28 29.83 10.59
CA LEU A 143 -22.04 30.22 9.93
C LEU A 143 -22.24 31.22 8.77
N GLY A 144 -23.48 31.63 8.47
CA GLY A 144 -23.74 32.71 7.52
C GLY A 144 -23.16 32.47 6.12
N LEU A 145 -22.91 31.20 5.75
CA LEU A 145 -22.53 30.82 4.40
C LEU A 145 -23.79 30.74 3.55
N ASP A 146 -24.38 31.91 3.30
CA ASP A 146 -25.41 32.04 2.29
C ASP A 146 -24.81 31.64 0.94
N GLY A 147 -25.42 30.66 0.28
CA GLY A 147 -24.93 30.02 -0.94
C GLY A 147 -24.91 30.92 -2.20
N SER A 148 -24.47 32.16 -2.08
CA SER A 148 -24.41 33.16 -3.16
C SER A 148 -22.98 33.65 -3.38
N GLY A 149 -22.06 32.73 -3.67
CA GLY A 149 -20.75 33.07 -4.22
C GLY A 149 -20.72 32.85 -5.73
N PRO A 150 -20.67 33.91 -6.57
CA PRO A 150 -20.42 33.78 -8.00
C PRO A 150 -18.91 33.62 -8.22
N GLY A 151 -18.49 32.60 -8.96
CA GLY A 151 -17.06 32.32 -9.08
C GLY A 151 -16.72 31.20 -10.02
N ASP A 152 -17.17 31.34 -11.26
CA ASP A 152 -16.70 30.70 -12.48
C ASP A 152 -15.17 30.55 -12.45
N GLY A 153 -14.69 29.33 -12.20
CA GLY A 153 -13.28 29.04 -12.08
C GLY A 153 -13.03 27.55 -12.28
N GLU A 154 -12.98 27.17 -13.55
CA GLU A 154 -12.66 25.82 -14.01
C GLU A 154 -11.34 25.32 -13.40
N ALA A 155 -11.44 24.35 -12.48
CA ALA A 155 -10.33 23.52 -12.08
C ALA A 155 -10.73 22.06 -12.30
N GLU A 156 -10.17 21.47 -13.35
CA GLU A 156 -10.31 20.07 -13.74
C GLU A 156 -9.90 19.12 -12.59
N GLU A 157 -10.90 18.51 -11.96
CA GLU A 157 -11.13 17.06 -11.84
C GLU A 157 -9.91 16.14 -11.57
N ASP A 158 -9.23 16.32 -10.43
CA ASP A 158 -8.49 15.24 -9.78
C ASP A 158 -9.44 14.49 -8.82
N GLY A 159 -9.76 13.23 -9.16
CA GLY A 159 -10.76 12.36 -8.52
C GLY A 159 -10.48 11.94 -7.07
N HIS A 160 -10.32 12.90 -6.16
CA HIS A 160 -10.45 12.67 -4.73
C HIS A 160 -11.93 12.74 -4.38
N ALA A 161 -12.46 11.67 -3.76
CA ALA A 161 -13.74 11.78 -3.09
C ALA A 161 -13.61 12.89 -2.03
N PRO A 162 -14.37 14.00 -2.12
CA PRO A 162 -14.28 15.07 -1.13
C PRO A 162 -14.55 14.50 0.27
N ALA A 163 -13.71 14.86 1.23
CA ALA A 163 -13.76 14.39 2.62
C ALA A 163 -15.03 14.82 3.38
N HIS A 164 -16.00 15.44 2.70
CA HIS A 164 -17.28 15.93 3.20
C HIS A 164 -18.47 15.45 2.33
N LEU A 165 -18.35 14.28 1.71
CA LEU A 165 -19.46 13.67 0.97
C LEU A 165 -20.58 13.31 1.95
N THR A 166 -21.60 14.17 2.02
CA THR A 166 -22.84 13.85 2.71
C THR A 166 -23.47 12.61 2.08
N PRO A 167 -24.26 11.80 2.81
CA PRO A 167 -24.91 10.61 2.27
C PRO A 167 -25.73 10.91 1.00
N GLU A 168 -26.31 12.11 0.92
CA GLU A 168 -27.09 12.56 -0.24
C GLU A 168 -26.21 12.83 -1.46
N MET A 169 -25.07 13.51 -1.29
CA MET A 169 -24.09 13.70 -2.37
C MET A 169 -23.50 12.37 -2.84
N ALA A 170 -23.31 11.39 -1.94
CA ALA A 170 -22.81 10.06 -2.30
C ALA A 170 -23.82 9.30 -3.17
N MET A 171 -25.10 9.39 -2.83
CA MET A 171 -26.21 8.84 -3.62
C MET A 171 -26.32 9.53 -4.98
N GLN A 172 -26.14 10.85 -5.03
CA GLN A 172 -26.18 11.64 -6.27
C GLN A 172 -25.00 11.30 -7.19
N TRP A 173 -23.81 11.11 -6.61
CA TRP A 173 -22.62 10.67 -7.34
C TRP A 173 -22.77 9.24 -7.91
N LEU A 174 -23.33 8.32 -7.12
CA LEU A 174 -23.67 6.96 -7.60
C LEU A 174 -24.67 6.99 -8.76
N LYS A 175 -25.68 7.87 -8.69
CA LYS A 175 -26.65 8.06 -9.77
C LYS A 175 -25.99 8.62 -11.04
N ALA A 176 -25.11 9.61 -10.91
CA ALA A 176 -24.36 10.17 -12.03
C ALA A 176 -23.43 9.12 -12.68
N ASN A 177 -22.73 8.31 -11.88
CA ASN A 177 -21.91 7.21 -12.39
C ASN A 177 -22.73 6.14 -13.11
N ARG A 178 -23.92 5.81 -12.60
CA ARG A 178 -24.83 4.88 -13.27
C ARG A 178 -25.30 5.42 -14.61
N GLN A 179 -25.57 6.72 -14.72
CA GLN A 179 -25.93 7.37 -15.97
C GLN A 179 -24.76 7.39 -16.96
N ARG A 180 -23.53 7.73 -16.51
CA ARG A 180 -22.32 7.67 -17.35
C ARG A 180 -22.05 6.25 -17.85
N ALA A 181 -22.21 5.24 -17.00
CA ALA A 181 -22.05 3.84 -17.38
C ALA A 181 -23.13 3.39 -18.39
N ALA A 182 -24.38 3.82 -18.20
CA ALA A 182 -25.45 3.54 -19.17
C ALA A 182 -25.21 4.22 -20.53
N HIS A 183 -24.74 5.46 -20.52
CA HIS A 183 -24.36 6.18 -21.73
C HIS A 183 -23.16 5.51 -22.43
N ALA A 184 -22.11 5.14 -21.69
CA ALA A 184 -20.97 4.41 -22.22
C ALA A 184 -21.38 3.04 -22.80
N ALA A 185 -22.32 2.33 -22.17
CA ALA A 185 -22.87 1.08 -22.70
C ALA A 185 -23.71 1.32 -23.96
N ALA A 186 -24.48 2.40 -24.03
CA ALA A 186 -25.25 2.77 -25.23
C ALA A 186 -24.32 3.16 -26.40
N VAL A 187 -23.24 3.89 -26.12
CA VAL A 187 -22.20 4.21 -27.12
C VAL A 187 -21.47 2.95 -27.57
N ALA A 188 -21.13 2.03 -26.66
CA ALA A 188 -20.53 0.74 -26.99
C ALA A 188 -21.48 -0.17 -27.79
N ALA A 189 -22.78 -0.01 -27.63
CA ALA A 189 -23.79 -0.73 -28.42
C ALA A 189 -24.08 -0.05 -29.77
N GLY A 190 -23.58 1.16 -30.00
CA GLY A 190 -23.98 2.05 -31.10
C GLY A 190 -23.07 2.08 -32.33
N ASP A 191 -21.95 1.37 -32.38
CA ASP A 191 -21.07 1.42 -33.55
C ASP A 191 -20.51 0.05 -33.95
N GLY A 192 -20.85 -0.39 -35.17
CA GLY A 192 -20.10 -1.44 -35.87
C GLY A 192 -20.80 -2.80 -36.04
N SER A 193 -21.73 -2.86 -36.98
CA SER A 193 -21.96 -4.00 -37.89
C SER A 193 -22.29 -5.40 -37.30
N GLY A 194 -23.58 -5.74 -37.30
CA GLY A 194 -24.06 -6.85 -38.12
C GLY A 194 -23.61 -8.28 -37.77
N ARG A 195 -23.83 -8.77 -36.55
CA ARG A 195 -24.09 -10.20 -36.31
C ARG A 195 -25.18 -10.37 -35.27
N GLY A 196 -26.27 -11.03 -35.67
CA GLY A 196 -27.45 -11.28 -34.85
C GLY A 196 -27.12 -12.08 -33.59
N LEU A 197 -26.81 -11.36 -32.51
CA LEU A 197 -26.80 -11.91 -31.16
C LEU A 197 -28.23 -11.85 -30.64
N LYS A 198 -28.72 -13.02 -30.23
CA LYS A 198 -30.03 -13.24 -29.62
C LYS A 198 -30.32 -12.11 -28.63
N VAL A 199 -31.40 -11.37 -28.88
CA VAL A 199 -31.89 -10.27 -28.05
C VAL A 199 -31.95 -10.77 -26.61
N GLY A 200 -30.95 -10.39 -25.82
CA GLY A 200 -30.88 -10.70 -24.40
C GLY A 200 -32.07 -10.03 -23.73
N ARG A 201 -32.94 -10.84 -23.12
CA ARG A 201 -34.05 -10.38 -22.29
C ARG A 201 -33.49 -9.36 -21.29
N ALA A 202 -34.01 -8.13 -21.33
CA ALA A 202 -33.61 -7.09 -20.40
C ALA A 202 -33.68 -7.64 -18.96
N PRO A 203 -32.63 -7.45 -18.14
CA PRO A 203 -32.65 -7.93 -16.77
C PRO A 203 -33.85 -7.32 -16.07
N ALA A 204 -34.72 -8.18 -15.55
CA ALA A 204 -35.87 -7.73 -14.78
C ALA A 204 -35.35 -6.91 -13.59
N ARG A 205 -36.01 -5.78 -13.30
CA ARG A 205 -35.75 -5.03 -12.07
C ARG A 205 -36.21 -5.91 -10.91
N ALA A 206 -35.26 -6.57 -10.26
CA ALA A 206 -35.53 -7.30 -9.02
C ALA A 206 -35.98 -6.30 -7.95
N SER A 207 -36.96 -6.71 -7.13
CA SER A 207 -37.35 -5.90 -5.98
C SER A 207 -36.25 -5.93 -4.91
N ASN A 208 -36.21 -4.94 -4.02
CA ASN A 208 -35.23 -4.93 -2.92
C ASN A 208 -35.34 -6.20 -2.05
N GLU A 209 -36.55 -6.75 -1.90
CA GLU A 209 -36.81 -7.99 -1.15
C GLU A 209 -36.14 -9.21 -1.82
N GLU A 210 -36.25 -9.32 -3.14
CA GLU A 210 -35.60 -10.40 -3.90
C GLU A 210 -34.07 -10.31 -3.83
N VAL A 211 -33.54 -9.10 -3.84
CA VAL A 211 -32.09 -8.87 -3.66
C VAL A 211 -31.67 -9.26 -2.24
N PHE A 212 -32.48 -8.95 -1.23
CA PHE A 212 -32.21 -9.30 0.16
C PHE A 212 -32.25 -10.81 0.38
N GLU A 213 -33.26 -11.52 -0.14
CA GLU A 213 -33.32 -12.99 -0.09
C GLU A 213 -32.15 -13.65 -0.82
N ALA A 214 -31.76 -13.13 -1.99
CA ALA A 214 -30.61 -13.63 -2.72
C ALA A 214 -29.31 -13.46 -1.92
N LEU A 215 -29.17 -12.34 -1.21
CA LEU A 215 -28.03 -12.08 -0.34
C LEU A 215 -28.00 -13.04 0.86
N LEU A 216 -29.14 -13.22 1.54
CA LEU A 216 -29.25 -14.17 2.66
C LEU A 216 -28.93 -15.60 2.22
N ARG A 217 -29.43 -16.03 1.06
CA ARG A 217 -29.13 -17.35 0.49
C ARG A 217 -27.63 -17.50 0.18
N SER A 218 -27.00 -16.45 -0.34
CA SER A 218 -25.56 -16.42 -0.61
C SER A 218 -24.75 -16.55 0.69
N LEU A 219 -25.09 -15.76 1.72
CA LEU A 219 -24.43 -15.80 3.03
C LEU A 219 -24.58 -17.17 3.72
N HIS A 220 -25.77 -17.77 3.66
CA HIS A 220 -25.99 -19.12 4.18
C HIS A 220 -25.13 -20.16 3.44
N SER A 221 -25.04 -20.06 2.10
CA SER A 221 -24.19 -20.96 1.32
C SER A 221 -22.69 -20.80 1.63
N LEU A 222 -22.25 -19.59 2.00
CA LEU A 222 -20.88 -19.32 2.44
C LEU A 222 -20.63 -19.92 3.83
N GLY A 223 -21.57 -19.77 4.77
CA GLY A 223 -21.49 -20.40 6.09
C GLY A 223 -21.31 -21.91 6.01
N VAL A 224 -22.14 -22.59 5.20
CA VAL A 224 -22.05 -24.05 4.98
C VAL A 224 -20.69 -24.47 4.41
N ARG A 225 -20.10 -23.67 3.52
CA ARG A 225 -18.77 -23.97 2.96
C ARG A 225 -17.66 -23.79 4.00
N MET A 226 -17.74 -22.74 4.82
CA MET A 226 -16.78 -22.51 5.90
C MET A 226 -16.81 -23.63 6.93
N GLU A 227 -18.00 -24.08 7.34
CA GLU A 227 -18.15 -25.23 8.25
C GLU A 227 -17.59 -26.52 7.63
N ALA A 228 -17.82 -26.75 6.33
CA ALA A 228 -17.27 -27.91 5.63
C ALA A 228 -15.73 -27.86 5.54
N ASP A 229 -15.14 -26.68 5.33
CA ASP A 229 -13.69 -26.51 5.29
C ASP A 229 -13.06 -26.61 6.69
N GLU A 230 -13.74 -26.13 7.73
CA GLU A 230 -13.33 -26.32 9.12
C GLU A 230 -13.40 -27.79 9.54
N ALA A 231 -14.47 -28.51 9.17
CA ALA A 231 -14.58 -29.94 9.37
C ALA A 231 -13.45 -30.72 8.66
N ARG A 232 -13.06 -30.29 7.45
CA ARG A 232 -11.90 -30.85 6.74
C ARG A 232 -10.58 -30.55 7.44
N ARG A 233 -10.42 -29.36 8.02
CA ARG A 233 -9.24 -28.99 8.81
C ARG A 233 -9.13 -29.86 10.05
N LEU A 234 -10.22 -30.01 10.80
CA LEU A 234 -10.28 -30.86 11.99
C LEU A 234 -10.03 -32.34 11.65
N ALA A 235 -10.65 -32.86 10.58
CA ALA A 235 -10.40 -34.24 10.13
C ALA A 235 -8.94 -34.45 9.68
N ARG A 236 -8.31 -33.41 9.12
CA ARG A 236 -6.88 -33.44 8.79
C ARG A 236 -6.02 -33.44 10.05
N GLU A 237 -6.31 -32.59 11.03
CA GLU A 237 -5.60 -32.58 12.32
C GLU A 237 -5.77 -33.89 13.09
N GLU A 238 -6.93 -34.55 12.98
CA GLU A 238 -7.18 -35.86 13.61
C GLU A 238 -6.44 -37.00 12.90
N MET A 239 -6.38 -36.98 11.56
CA MET A 239 -5.61 -37.98 10.78
C MET A 239 -4.10 -37.75 10.83
N GLU A 240 -3.67 -36.49 10.91
CA GLU A 240 -2.31 -36.06 11.24
C GLU A 240 -2.16 -36.16 12.77
N GLY A 241 -2.50 -37.34 13.30
CA GLY A 241 -2.51 -37.66 14.72
C GLY A 241 -1.19 -37.24 15.36
N PRO A 242 -1.20 -36.95 16.68
CA PRO A 242 -0.17 -36.18 17.37
C PRO A 242 1.19 -36.65 16.88
N HIS A 243 1.82 -35.81 16.05
CA HIS A 243 3.16 -36.04 15.56
C HIS A 243 4.00 -36.27 16.81
N ARG A 244 4.22 -37.54 17.14
CA ARG A 244 5.11 -37.94 18.22
C ARG A 244 6.42 -37.33 17.80
N SER A 245 6.78 -36.24 18.47
CA SER A 245 8.11 -35.66 18.46
C SER A 245 9.08 -36.60 19.19
N ASP A 246 9.02 -37.90 18.88
CA ASP A 246 10.01 -38.91 19.21
C ASP A 246 11.10 -38.82 18.14
N GLY A 247 11.78 -37.69 18.14
CA GLY A 247 13.09 -37.47 17.53
C GLY A 247 13.88 -36.66 18.56
N GLY A 248 14.59 -37.26 19.51
CA GLY A 248 15.41 -38.46 19.29
C GLY A 248 16.64 -38.12 18.45
N GLY A 249 17.26 -36.97 18.69
CA GLY A 249 18.63 -36.64 18.27
C GLY A 249 19.32 -35.95 19.45
N ALA A 250 19.87 -36.67 20.41
CA ALA A 250 21.18 -37.30 20.35
C ALA A 250 22.30 -36.30 19.98
N GLY A 251 23.01 -35.82 21.00
CA GLY A 251 24.46 -35.68 20.95
C GLY A 251 25.05 -34.47 20.21
N LEU A 252 25.05 -33.31 20.85
CA LEU A 252 26.17 -32.37 20.80
C LEU A 252 26.46 -32.05 22.27
N GLY A 253 27.33 -32.80 22.94
CA GLY A 253 28.76 -32.73 22.67
C GLY A 253 29.30 -31.54 23.42
N GLU A 254 29.56 -31.71 24.71
CA GLU A 254 30.33 -30.79 25.55
C GLU A 254 31.61 -30.40 24.80
N ILE A 255 31.74 -29.13 24.44
CA ILE A 255 33.02 -28.58 24.02
C ILE A 255 33.70 -28.09 25.30
N PRO A 256 34.80 -28.71 25.76
CA PRO A 256 35.50 -28.27 26.95
C PRO A 256 36.19 -26.93 26.70
N ALA A 257 36.16 -26.10 27.74
CA ALA A 257 36.93 -24.87 27.86
C ALA A 257 38.42 -25.15 27.59
N SER A 258 38.92 -24.73 26.43
CA SER A 258 40.36 -24.62 26.19
C SER A 258 40.81 -23.18 26.44
N ALA A 259 41.48 -23.03 27.57
CA ALA A 259 42.36 -21.92 27.90
C ALA A 259 43.56 -21.84 26.93
N GLY A 260 44.13 -20.65 26.79
CA GLY A 260 45.40 -20.38 26.10
C GLY A 260 45.18 -19.73 24.73
N THR A 261 45.97 -18.78 24.26
CA THR A 261 47.26 -18.24 24.70
C THR A 261 47.51 -16.98 23.89
N THR A 262 48.15 -16.02 24.54
CA THR A 262 48.97 -14.91 24.00
C THR A 262 49.61 -15.12 22.61
N SER A 263 49.50 -14.09 21.77
CA SER A 263 50.41 -13.70 20.67
C SER A 263 49.84 -12.36 20.16
N GLU A 264 50.37 -11.17 20.45
CA GLU A 264 51.72 -10.63 20.25
C GLU A 264 52.34 -10.96 18.88
N GLY A 265 52.41 -9.94 18.02
CA GLY A 265 52.96 -9.95 16.66
C GLY A 265 52.38 -8.76 15.88
N ARG A 266 52.92 -7.54 16.02
CA ARG A 266 54.03 -6.98 15.21
C ARG A 266 53.93 -7.34 13.72
N ASN A 267 53.62 -6.33 12.91
CA ASN A 267 54.22 -5.96 11.61
C ASN A 267 53.63 -4.56 11.30
N GLY A 268 54.38 -3.47 11.17
CA GLY A 268 55.70 -3.35 10.56
C GLY A 268 55.54 -2.97 9.09
N GLU A 269 56.17 -1.85 8.73
CA GLU A 269 56.65 -1.49 7.39
C GLU A 269 55.74 -0.71 6.42
N ASP A 270 56.11 0.56 6.31
CA ASP A 270 56.67 1.16 5.10
C ASP A 270 55.84 1.16 3.81
N ALA A 271 55.35 2.35 3.45
CA ALA A 271 55.41 2.79 2.07
C ALA A 271 55.64 4.31 2.00
N ARG A 272 56.60 4.65 1.14
CA ARG A 272 57.15 5.97 0.84
C ARG A 272 56.15 6.90 0.16
#